data_AF-A0A535RRW5-F1
#
_entry.id   AF-A0A535RRW5-F1
#
_cell.length_a   1.000
_cell.length_b   1.000
_cell.length_c   1.000
_cell.angle_alpha   90.00
_cell.angle_beta   90.00
_cell.angle_gamma   90.00
#
_symmetry.space_group_name_H-M   'P 1'
#
loop_
_entity.id
_entity.type
_entity.pdbx_description
1 polymer ?
#
loop_
_entity_poly.entity_id
_entity_poly.type
_entity_poly.pdbx_seq_one_letter_code
_entity_poly.pdbx_strand_id
1 'polypeptide(L)'
;MLDRDPARNRDYHSLAPFFYIHNSDAVRTILATRRNGSLYISGHTHSGWEAPNLVFTERPGAYPITHINLMSPWFTGYEKEPGRNEGAFEFHLDEPDVVVSFAVRVYRHRVAIRLRNHSERRWMAQWVVPLQ
;
A
#
# COMPACT_ATOMS: atom_id res chain seq x y z
N MET A 1 17.46 -8.41 -1.73
CA MET A 1 16.34 -7.45 -1.69
C MET A 1 15.65 -7.61 -3.04
N LEU A 2 14.56 -8.38 -3.12
CA LEU A 2 14.03 -8.90 -4.40
C LEU A 2 13.03 -7.96 -5.08
N ASP A 3 12.41 -7.03 -4.34
CA ASP A 3 11.45 -6.04 -4.89
C ASP A 3 12.11 -4.78 -5.46
N ARG A 4 13.44 -4.63 -5.31
CA ARG A 4 14.18 -3.48 -5.80
C ARG A 4 15.26 -3.94 -6.76
N ASP A 5 15.12 -3.56 -8.01
CA ASP A 5 16.12 -3.75 -9.06
C ASP A 5 16.12 -2.49 -9.95
N PRO A 6 16.87 -1.45 -9.55
CA PRO A 6 17.02 -0.23 -10.33
C PRO A 6 17.59 -0.50 -11.73
N ALA A 7 18.43 -1.52 -11.88
CA ALA A 7 19.05 -1.88 -13.15
C ALA A 7 18.03 -2.46 -14.15
N ARG A 8 16.93 -3.03 -13.65
CA ARG A 8 15.81 -3.53 -14.46
C ARG A 8 14.58 -2.63 -14.45
N ASN A 9 14.70 -1.42 -13.91
CA ASN A 9 13.59 -0.46 -13.76
C ASN A 9 12.38 -1.07 -13.02
N ARG A 10 12.63 -2.01 -12.09
CA ARG A 10 11.59 -2.64 -11.26
C ARG A 10 11.25 -1.81 -10.03
N ASP A 11 11.95 -0.70 -9.83
CA ASP A 11 11.71 0.24 -8.75
C ASP A 11 10.55 1.18 -9.12
N TYR A 12 9.38 0.98 -8.52
CA TYR A 12 8.32 1.98 -8.64
C TYR A 12 8.63 3.17 -7.71
N HIS A 13 9.14 4.25 -8.28
CA HIS A 13 9.48 5.50 -7.59
C HIS A 13 8.29 6.46 -7.45
N SER A 14 7.09 5.97 -7.14
CA SER A 14 6.00 6.92 -6.85
C SER A 14 6.32 7.66 -5.55
N LEU A 15 6.86 8.87 -5.71
CA LEU A 15 7.00 9.86 -4.65
C LEU A 15 5.67 10.54 -4.34
N ALA A 16 4.60 10.18 -5.07
CA ALA A 16 3.27 10.69 -4.78
C ALA A 16 2.89 10.31 -3.34
N PRO A 17 2.38 11.25 -2.54
CA PRO A 17 2.02 10.99 -1.15
C PRO A 17 0.84 10.02 -1.03
N PHE A 18 -0.01 9.90 -2.07
CA PHE A 18 -1.08 8.91 -2.20
C PHE A 18 -1.66 8.88 -3.63
N PHE A 19 -2.52 7.90 -3.93
CA PHE A 19 -3.26 7.86 -5.18
C PHE A 19 -4.52 8.74 -5.14
N TYR A 20 -4.59 9.68 -6.06
CA TYR A 20 -5.72 10.59 -6.20
C TYR A 20 -6.87 9.88 -6.93
N ILE A 21 -7.90 9.48 -6.19
CA ILE A 21 -9.23 9.37 -6.80
C ILE A 21 -9.69 10.78 -7.21
N HIS A 22 -10.53 10.88 -8.24
CA HIS A 22 -10.92 12.15 -8.87
C HIS A 22 -11.51 13.20 -7.89
N ASN A 23 -11.99 12.76 -6.72
CA ASN A 23 -12.58 13.57 -5.65
C ASN A 23 -11.76 13.60 -4.35
N SER A 24 -10.48 13.20 -4.41
CA SER A 24 -9.61 13.05 -3.22
C SER A 24 -9.49 14.33 -2.39
N ASP A 25 -9.45 15.52 -3.00
CA ASP A 25 -9.40 16.79 -2.26
C ASP A 25 -10.66 17.07 -1.44
N ALA A 26 -11.85 16.72 -1.96
CA ALA A 26 -13.10 16.87 -1.23
C ALA A 26 -13.15 15.89 -0.04
N VAL A 27 -12.70 14.64 -0.24
CA VAL A 27 -12.60 13.64 0.84
C VAL A 27 -11.62 14.11 1.92
N ARG A 28 -10.43 14.58 1.52
CA ARG A 28 -9.42 15.13 2.44
C ARG A 28 -9.96 16.31 3.23
N THR A 29 -10.65 17.24 2.56
CA THR A 29 -11.29 18.39 3.21
C THR A 29 -12.31 17.94 4.26
N ILE A 30 -13.16 16.97 3.92
CA ILE A 30 -14.14 16.43 4.87
C ILE A 30 -13.42 15.79 6.07
N LEU A 31 -12.45 14.90 5.82
CA LEU A 31 -11.73 14.20 6.89
C LEU A 31 -10.97 15.18 7.80
N ALA A 32 -10.39 16.25 7.25
CA ALA A 32 -9.65 17.26 8.00
C ALA A 32 -10.51 18.05 9.02
N THR A 33 -11.84 18.02 8.86
CA THR A 33 -12.80 18.61 9.82
C THR A 33 -13.21 17.65 10.94
N ARG A 34 -12.88 16.36 10.82
CA ARG A 34 -13.34 15.32 11.74
C ARG A 34 -12.22 14.89 12.67
N ARG A 35 -12.35 15.20 13.97
CA ARG A 35 -11.42 14.74 15.01
C ARG A 35 -11.17 13.22 14.96
N ASN A 36 -12.22 12.46 14.66
CA ASN A 36 -12.18 10.99 14.64
C ASN A 36 -11.83 10.41 13.24
N GLY A 37 -11.67 11.25 12.21
CA GLY A 37 -11.38 10.87 10.83
C GLY A 37 -9.88 10.86 10.55
N SER A 38 -9.12 10.08 11.30
CA SER A 38 -7.65 10.16 11.33
C SER A 38 -6.94 9.18 10.38
N LEU A 39 -7.67 8.22 9.80
CA LEU A 39 -7.13 7.18 8.93
C LEU A 39 -7.90 7.13 7.61
N TYR A 40 -7.18 7.26 6.50
CA TYR A 40 -7.67 7.11 5.14
C TYR A 40 -6.86 6.02 4.45
N ILE A 41 -7.54 5.00 3.92
CA ILE A 41 -6.89 3.88 3.23
C ILE A 41 -7.21 4.02 1.75
N SER A 42 -6.17 4.23 0.93
CA SER A 42 -6.27 4.34 -0.53
C SER A 42 -5.49 3.22 -1.20
N GLY A 43 -6.04 2.66 -2.29
CA GLY A 43 -5.35 1.67 -3.11
C GLY A 43 -4.56 2.33 -4.24
N HIS A 44 -3.28 1.98 -4.42
CA HIS A 44 -2.51 2.28 -5.63
C HIS A 44 -1.85 1.00 -6.14
N THR A 45 -2.16 0.60 -7.37
CA THR A 45 -1.82 -0.72 -7.92
C THR A 45 -0.31 -1.00 -7.99
N HIS A 46 0.57 0.01 -7.91
CA HIS A 46 2.01 -0.13 -8.22
C HIS A 46 2.99 0.28 -7.10
N SER A 47 2.54 0.65 -5.90
CA SER A 47 3.48 1.02 -4.82
C SER A 47 4.06 -0.20 -4.11
N GLY A 48 5.37 -0.41 -4.16
CA GLY A 48 6.04 -1.45 -3.36
C GLY A 48 5.94 -1.21 -1.85
N TRP A 49 6.18 -2.23 -1.02
CA TRP A 49 6.06 -2.13 0.44
C TRP A 49 7.16 -1.26 1.10
N GLU A 50 8.22 -0.96 0.34
CA GLU A 50 9.26 0.00 0.73
C GLU A 50 9.00 1.41 0.22
N ALA A 51 7.83 1.68 -0.38
CA ALA A 51 7.50 3.01 -0.86
C ALA A 51 7.61 4.03 0.28
N PRO A 52 8.33 5.15 0.09
CA PRO A 52 8.62 6.11 1.16
C PRO A 52 7.34 6.71 1.77
N ASN A 53 6.25 6.76 1.00
CA ASN A 53 4.94 7.26 1.43
C ASN A 53 3.90 6.16 1.57
N LEU A 54 4.31 4.91 1.86
CA LEU A 54 3.38 3.81 2.11
C LEU A 54 2.40 4.14 3.26
N VAL A 55 2.93 4.76 4.32
CA VAL A 55 2.16 5.39 5.39
C VAL A 55 2.62 6.83 5.50
N PHE A 56 1.71 7.77 5.27
CA PHE A 56 2.01 9.20 5.22
C PHE A 56 0.98 9.98 6.05
N THR A 57 1.41 10.96 6.84
CA THR A 57 0.50 11.82 7.61
C THR A 57 0.61 13.26 7.14
N GLU A 58 -0.53 13.88 6.84
CA GLU A 58 -0.63 15.31 6.50
C GLU A 58 -1.63 16.03 7.41
N ARG A 59 -1.59 17.36 7.36
CA ARG A 59 -2.51 18.24 8.08
C ARG A 59 -3.11 19.30 7.13
N PRO A 60 -4.07 18.92 6.28
CA PRO A 60 -4.73 19.86 5.38
C PRO A 60 -5.77 20.77 6.09
N GLY A 61 -6.05 20.54 7.37
CA GLY A 61 -6.98 21.36 8.16
C GLY A 61 -6.74 21.23 9.67
N ALA A 62 -7.81 21.28 10.47
CA ALA A 62 -7.70 21.27 11.94
C ALA A 62 -7.12 19.95 12.47
N TYR A 63 -7.53 18.81 11.87
CA TYR A 63 -7.13 17.48 12.31
C TYR A 63 -6.20 16.81 11.29
N PRO A 64 -5.18 16.04 11.75
CA PRO A 64 -4.29 15.33 10.85
C PRO A 64 -4.98 14.12 10.22
N ILE A 65 -4.58 13.78 9.00
CA ILE A 65 -5.06 12.61 8.26
C ILE A 65 -3.86 11.72 7.98
N THR A 66 -3.94 10.45 8.34
CA THR A 66 -2.95 9.44 7.97
C THR A 66 -3.45 8.61 6.81
N HIS A 67 -2.67 8.57 5.74
CA HIS A 67 -2.88 7.82 4.53
C HIS A 67 -2.16 6.49 4.61
N ILE A 68 -2.84 5.40 4.27
CA ILE A 68 -2.21 4.12 3.96
C ILE A 68 -2.41 3.87 2.47
N ASN A 69 -1.31 3.82 1.72
CA ASN A 69 -1.31 3.51 0.29
C ASN A 69 -1.15 2.01 0.09
N LEU A 70 -2.26 1.28 0.06
CA LEU A 70 -2.23 -0.16 -0.14
C LEU A 70 -1.99 -0.51 -1.61
N MET A 71 -1.03 -1.40 -1.82
CA MET A 71 -0.84 -2.10 -3.11
C MET A 71 -1.95 -3.13 -3.35
N SER A 72 -2.04 -3.62 -4.59
CA SER A 72 -2.52 -4.99 -4.80
C SER A 72 -1.36 -5.91 -4.40
N PRO A 73 -1.44 -6.69 -3.29
CA PRO A 73 -0.32 -7.46 -2.76
C PRO A 73 0.09 -8.66 -3.63
N TRP A 74 -0.39 -8.69 -4.88
CA TRP A 74 -0.32 -9.81 -5.81
C TRP A 74 0.39 -9.47 -7.12
N PHE A 75 0.86 -8.23 -7.35
CA PHE A 75 1.64 -7.94 -8.55
C PHE A 75 3.12 -8.23 -8.30
N THR A 76 3.59 -9.35 -8.84
CA THR A 76 4.92 -9.95 -8.58
C THR A 76 5.93 -9.66 -9.68
N GLY A 77 5.56 -8.82 -10.65
CA GLY A 77 6.43 -8.46 -11.77
C GLY A 77 6.59 -9.54 -12.83
N TYR A 78 5.79 -10.61 -12.80
CA TYR A 78 5.66 -11.52 -13.94
C TYR A 78 4.53 -11.02 -14.86
N GLU A 79 4.91 -10.26 -15.89
CA GLU A 79 4.15 -10.25 -17.14
C GLU A 79 4.34 -11.61 -17.83
N LYS A 80 3.85 -12.71 -17.22
CA LYS A 80 3.57 -13.89 -18.02
C LYS A 80 2.31 -13.57 -18.80
N GLU A 81 2.50 -12.95 -19.96
CA GLU A 81 1.46 -12.87 -20.99
C GLU A 81 0.73 -14.22 -21.04
N PRO A 82 -0.61 -14.25 -21.02
CA PRO A 82 -1.34 -15.51 -21.07
C PRO A 82 -0.80 -16.35 -22.22
N GLY A 83 -0.26 -17.53 -21.89
CA GLY A 83 0.35 -18.41 -22.87
C GLY A 83 -0.72 -18.82 -23.87
N ARG A 84 -0.51 -18.56 -25.16
CA ARG A 84 -1.40 -19.05 -26.20
C ARG A 84 -0.81 -20.33 -26.75
N ASN A 85 -1.39 -21.47 -26.37
CA ASN A 85 -1.10 -22.75 -27.01
C ASN A 85 -2.22 -23.05 -28.02
N GLU A 86 -1.93 -23.79 -29.09
CA GLU A 86 -2.78 -24.00 -30.27
C GLU A 86 -4.24 -24.40 -29.91
N GLY A 87 -5.11 -23.40 -29.71
CA GLY A 87 -6.53 -23.58 -29.40
C GLY A 87 -6.98 -23.27 -27.96
N ALA A 88 -6.09 -22.94 -27.02
CA ALA A 88 -6.44 -22.66 -25.62
C ALA A 88 -5.69 -21.46 -25.04
N PHE A 89 -6.34 -20.76 -24.10
CA PHE A 89 -5.70 -19.77 -23.24
C PHE A 89 -5.13 -20.48 -22.01
N GLU A 90 -3.82 -20.37 -21.81
CA GLU A 90 -3.16 -20.86 -20.61
C GLU A 90 -3.04 -19.71 -19.59
N PHE A 91 -3.74 -19.87 -18.47
CA PHE A 91 -3.63 -18.95 -17.35
C PHE A 91 -2.49 -19.40 -16.44
N HIS A 92 -1.47 -18.57 -16.31
CA HIS A 92 -0.39 -18.81 -15.36
C HIS A 92 -0.68 -18.06 -14.06
N LEU A 93 -0.71 -18.80 -12.95
CA LEU A 93 -0.73 -18.18 -11.63
C LEU A 93 0.63 -17.52 -11.38
N ASP A 94 0.60 -16.28 -10.89
CA ASP A 94 1.78 -15.64 -10.35
C ASP A 94 2.25 -16.38 -9.10
N GLU A 95 3.54 -16.69 -9.05
CA GLU A 95 4.21 -17.18 -7.85
C GLU A 95 4.96 -16.01 -7.21
N PRO A 96 4.43 -15.39 -6.14
CA PRO A 96 5.09 -14.27 -5.49
C PRO A 96 6.38 -14.70 -4.77
N ASP A 97 7.47 -13.98 -5.05
CA ASP A 97 8.70 -14.05 -4.24
C ASP A 97 8.44 -13.66 -2.77
N VAL A 98 7.46 -12.78 -2.54
CA VAL A 98 7.10 -12.26 -1.22
C VAL A 98 5.59 -12.29 -1.02
N VAL A 99 5.13 -13.03 0.00
CA VAL A 99 3.73 -13.03 0.43
C VAL A 99 3.57 -12.18 1.68
N VAL A 100 2.93 -11.03 1.54
CA VAL A 100 2.77 -10.07 2.65
C VAL A 100 1.32 -9.83 3.07
N SER A 101 1.13 -9.45 4.33
CA SER A 101 -0.15 -8.93 4.81
C SER A 101 0.02 -7.69 5.68
N PHE A 102 -0.91 -6.75 5.50
CA PHE A 102 -1.10 -5.64 6.41
C PHE A 102 -2.03 -6.06 7.57
N ALA A 103 -1.60 -5.74 8.78
CA ALA A 103 -2.44 -5.84 9.97
C ALA A 103 -2.69 -4.43 10.52
N VAL A 104 -3.95 -4.01 10.51
CA VAL A 104 -4.39 -2.74 11.10
C VAL A 104 -5.13 -3.04 12.41
N ARG A 105 -4.60 -2.53 13.53
CA ARG A 105 -5.20 -2.69 14.85
C ARG A 105 -5.53 -1.33 15.44
N VAL A 106 -6.81 -1.06 15.63
CA VAL A 106 -7.31 0.20 16.20
C VAL A 106 -7.44 0.04 17.71
N TYR A 107 -6.83 0.95 18.46
CA TYR A 107 -6.91 1.08 19.91
C TYR A 107 -7.51 2.44 20.27
N ARG A 108 -7.81 2.66 21.55
CA ARG A 108 -8.42 3.90 22.04
C ARG A 108 -7.69 5.18 21.61
N HIS A 109 -6.34 5.18 21.61
CA HIS A 109 -5.52 6.38 21.37
C HIS A 109 -4.49 6.19 20.24
N ARG A 110 -4.55 5.07 19.51
CA ARG A 110 -3.61 4.78 18.43
C ARG A 110 -4.13 3.74 17.47
N VAL A 111 -3.61 3.73 16.25
CA VAL A 111 -3.67 2.62 15.31
C VAL A 111 -2.27 2.04 15.15
N ALA A 112 -2.12 0.73 15.31
CA ALA A 112 -0.89 0.04 14.95
C ALA A 112 -1.08 -0.60 13.57
N ILE A 113 -0.23 -0.22 12.62
CA ILE A 113 -0.18 -0.79 11.27
C ILE A 113 1.08 -1.64 11.22
N ARG A 114 0.99 -2.87 10.75
CA ARG A 114 2.15 -3.77 10.66
C ARG A 114 2.14 -4.50 9.34
N LEU A 115 3.32 -4.76 8.80
CA LEU A 115 3.52 -5.57 7.60
C LEU A 115 4.22 -6.87 7.96
N ARG A 116 3.65 -8.01 7.58
CA ARG A 116 4.22 -9.33 7.82
C ARG A 116 4.63 -9.99 6.53
N ASN A 117 5.84 -10.54 6.47
CA ASN A 117 6.24 -11.55 5.47
C ASN A 117 5.82 -12.93 5.99
N HIS A 118 5.00 -13.66 5.25
CA HIS A 118 4.53 -14.99 5.65
C HIS A 118 5.55 -16.09 5.39
N SER A 119 6.32 -16.00 4.31
CA SER A 119 7.39 -16.97 3.99
C SER A 119 8.44 -16.99 5.09
N GLU A 120 8.84 -15.80 5.56
CA GLU A 120 9.83 -15.63 6.63
C GLU A 120 9.20 -15.62 8.03
N ARG A 121 7.86 -15.68 8.13
CA ARG A 121 7.07 -15.64 9.37
C ARG A 121 7.35 -14.43 10.28
N ARG A 122 7.91 -13.33 9.76
CA ARG A 122 8.34 -12.16 10.55
C ARG A 122 7.60 -10.88 10.20
N TRP A 123 7.56 -9.96 11.16
CA TRP A 123 7.13 -8.58 10.91
C TRP A 123 8.28 -7.82 10.25
N MET A 124 8.00 -7.21 9.10
CA MET A 124 8.95 -6.43 8.31
C MET A 124 8.96 -4.97 8.74
N ALA A 125 7.78 -4.42 9.06
CA ALA A 125 7.60 -3.02 9.41
C ALA A 125 6.43 -2.82 10.37
N GLN A 126 6.49 -1.71 11.12
CA GLN A 126 5.44 -1.28 12.03
C GLN A 126 5.36 0.24 12.06
N TRP A 127 4.14 0.76 11.98
CA TRP A 127 3.80 2.17 12.14
C TRP A 127 2.79 2.32 13.28
N VAL A 128 2.92 3.40 14.05
CA VAL A 128 1.97 3.74 15.11
C VAL A 128 1.42 5.13 14.83
N VAL A 129 0.13 5.19 14.54
CA VAL A 129 -0.60 6.43 14.24
C VAL A 129 -1.34 6.86 15.50
N PRO A 130 -1.06 8.04 16.08
CA PRO A 130 -1.80 8.52 17.24
C PRO A 130 -3.24 8.90 16.84
N LEU A 131 -4.20 8.61 17.71
CA LEU A 131 -5.60 9.06 17.59
C LEU A 131 -5.87 10.15 18.63
N GLN A 132 -6.61 11.19 18.23
CA GLN A 132 -6.89 12.37 19.06
C GLN A 132 -8.24 12.32 19.78
#